data_AF-A0A8W8HM67-F1
#
_entry.id   AF-A0A8W8HM67-F1
#
_cell.length_a   1.000
_cell.length_b   1.000
_cell.length_c   1.000
_cell.angle_alpha   90.00
_cell.angle_beta   90.00
_cell.angle_gamma   90.00
#
_symmetry.space_group_name_H-M   'P 1'
#
loop_
_entity.id
_entity.type
_entity.pdbx_description
1 polymer ?
#
loop_
_entity_poly.entity_id
_entity_poly.type
_entity_poly.pdbx_seq_one_letter_code
_entity_poly.pdbx_strand_id
1 'polypeptide(L)'
;SAPCRCLLYDELPTLIASLSPTTLKSLLDTFQSETGSSYLHGIYGLQKALKDKLFHLLAECLGSVTDEVFDDLTENDFVEDNYFLSCFVRCYLLTQGRQPIALLNRCVDASLNNPGSDTPELHALFYHTFWHISQSSAKSHGVLNQLQWLLELLGHTRNLATGAITLSDKVKDKKKVVEFAIKLAAAAISIWTSSSSGLVYNVNPNYLMNTCPSFPEGHDLTLSRCPGSPLDFFPSYVSGLEGEPWSQISPKVMDWLAVMHRKHPELSPSLSAAEIGLKHTSDFRRAATWTDILQRYEAIAVA
;
A
#
# COMPACT_ATOMS: atom_id res chain seq x y z
N SER A 1 -9.24 -5.90 -44.33
CA SER A 1 -8.64 -6.72 -43.25
C SER A 1 -8.34 -5.82 -42.05
N ALA A 2 -9.41 -5.49 -41.31
CA ALA A 2 -9.52 -4.85 -40.00
C ALA A 2 -11.04 -4.89 -39.69
N PRO A 3 -11.58 -4.90 -38.45
CA PRO A 3 -10.96 -4.71 -37.13
C PRO A 3 -11.62 -5.59 -36.03
N CYS A 4 -11.15 -6.81 -35.72
CA CYS A 4 -11.73 -7.57 -34.60
C CYS A 4 -11.21 -7.16 -33.20
N ARG A 5 -10.19 -6.29 -33.13
CA ARG A 5 -9.57 -5.88 -31.85
C ARG A 5 -10.20 -4.64 -31.20
N CYS A 6 -10.91 -3.79 -31.96
CA CYS A 6 -11.61 -2.63 -31.40
C CYS A 6 -13.00 -2.97 -30.84
N LEU A 7 -13.68 -3.98 -31.38
CA LEU A 7 -15.02 -4.38 -30.91
C LEU A 7 -15.01 -4.85 -29.46
N LEU A 8 -14.02 -5.64 -29.03
CA LEU A 8 -13.82 -5.99 -27.62
C LEU A 8 -13.33 -4.83 -26.75
N TYR A 9 -12.91 -3.70 -27.32
CA TYR A 9 -12.44 -2.53 -26.58
C TYR A 9 -13.56 -1.55 -26.26
N ASP A 10 -14.49 -1.38 -27.21
CA ASP A 10 -15.62 -0.46 -27.10
C ASP A 10 -16.86 -1.14 -26.48
N GLU A 11 -17.03 -2.46 -26.67
CA GLU A 11 -18.19 -3.20 -26.18
C GLU A 11 -17.99 -3.79 -24.78
N LEU A 12 -16.75 -3.97 -24.28
CA LEU A 12 -16.50 -4.60 -22.97
C LEU A 12 -17.05 -3.79 -21.79
N PRO A 13 -16.90 -2.45 -21.74
CA PRO A 13 -17.48 -1.65 -20.65
C PRO A 13 -19.01 -1.75 -20.64
N THR A 14 -19.63 -1.76 -21.82
CA THR A 14 -21.07 -1.94 -22.03
C THR A 14 -21.53 -3.35 -21.67
N LEU A 15 -20.72 -4.35 -21.98
CA LEU A 15 -20.93 -5.75 -21.62
C LEU A 15 -20.86 -5.90 -20.09
N ILE A 16 -19.82 -5.39 -19.43
CA ILE A 16 -19.63 -5.47 -17.97
C ILE A 16 -20.71 -4.68 -17.23
N ALA A 17 -21.10 -3.50 -17.73
CA ALA A 17 -22.20 -2.72 -17.17
C ALA A 17 -23.58 -3.38 -17.35
N SER A 18 -23.70 -4.36 -18.27
CA SER A 18 -24.92 -5.16 -18.45
C SER A 18 -24.84 -6.54 -17.75
N LEU A 19 -23.72 -6.86 -17.09
CA LEU A 19 -23.60 -8.11 -16.33
C LEU A 19 -24.33 -8.01 -14.99
N SER A 20 -25.07 -9.06 -14.66
CA SER A 20 -25.61 -9.22 -13.32
C SER A 20 -24.46 -9.38 -12.31
N PRO A 21 -24.64 -8.97 -11.03
CA PRO A 21 -23.64 -9.18 -9.98
C PRO A 21 -23.16 -10.64 -9.87
N THR A 22 -24.03 -11.60 -10.19
CA THR A 22 -23.75 -13.03 -10.19
C THR A 22 -22.83 -13.44 -11.34
N THR A 23 -22.99 -12.85 -12.52
CA THR A 23 -22.13 -13.09 -13.69
C THR A 23 -20.75 -12.48 -13.49
N LEU A 24 -20.72 -11.29 -12.89
CA LEU A 24 -19.50 -10.58 -12.55
C LEU A 24 -18.69 -11.38 -11.51
N LYS A 25 -19.36 -11.97 -10.51
CA LYS A 25 -18.78 -12.94 -9.57
C LYS A 25 -18.22 -14.19 -10.26
N SER A 26 -18.97 -14.82 -11.17
CA SER A 26 -18.48 -16.00 -11.91
C SER A 26 -17.26 -15.70 -12.81
N LEU A 27 -17.20 -14.51 -13.39
CA LEU A 27 -16.06 -14.02 -14.18
C LEU A 27 -14.83 -13.84 -13.29
N LEU A 28 -15.02 -13.26 -12.11
CA LEU A 28 -13.98 -13.12 -11.09
C LEU A 28 -13.44 -14.48 -10.65
N ASP A 29 -14.31 -15.45 -10.38
CA ASP A 29 -13.92 -16.80 -9.94
C ASP A 29 -13.10 -17.55 -11.02
N THR A 30 -13.42 -17.33 -12.30
CA THR A 30 -12.72 -17.96 -13.43
C THR A 30 -11.29 -17.42 -13.59
N PHE A 31 -11.08 -16.12 -13.39
CA PHE A 31 -9.75 -15.52 -13.47
C PHE A 31 -8.86 -15.87 -12.26
N GLN A 32 -9.48 -16.30 -11.16
CA GLN A 32 -8.76 -16.71 -9.95
C GLN A 32 -8.08 -18.08 -10.08
N SER A 33 -8.54 -18.96 -10.98
CA SER A 33 -8.06 -20.36 -11.05
C SER A 33 -6.84 -20.62 -11.95
N GLU A 34 -6.42 -19.69 -12.82
CA GLU A 34 -5.43 -19.96 -13.89
C GLU A 34 -3.98 -19.51 -13.58
N THR A 35 -3.51 -19.62 -12.34
CA THR A 35 -2.16 -19.13 -11.93
C THR A 35 -1.00 -20.10 -12.20
N GLY A 36 -1.13 -21.09 -13.09
CA GLY A 36 -0.27 -22.29 -13.08
C GLY A 36 0.42 -22.79 -14.36
N SER A 37 0.70 -22.00 -15.41
CA SER A 37 1.37 -22.57 -16.62
C SER A 37 2.44 -21.71 -17.29
N SER A 38 3.71 -22.02 -17.02
CA SER A 38 4.94 -21.26 -17.33
C SER A 38 5.45 -21.32 -18.78
N TYR A 39 4.60 -21.30 -19.81
CA TYR A 39 5.07 -21.27 -21.19
C TYR A 39 4.32 -20.21 -22.01
N LEU A 40 5.08 -19.32 -22.67
CA LEU A 40 4.69 -18.29 -23.66
C LEU A 40 4.77 -16.82 -23.16
N HIS A 41 5.99 -16.28 -23.12
CA HIS A 41 6.32 -14.91 -22.69
C HIS A 41 5.50 -13.79 -23.39
N GLY A 42 5.00 -14.03 -24.61
CA GLY A 42 4.09 -13.10 -25.33
C GLY A 42 2.62 -13.19 -24.94
N ILE A 43 2.16 -14.35 -24.47
CA ILE A 43 0.80 -14.55 -23.93
C ILE A 43 0.73 -14.01 -22.50
N TYR A 44 1.82 -14.13 -21.73
CA TYR A 44 1.93 -13.56 -20.40
C TYR A 44 1.74 -12.04 -20.37
N GLY A 45 2.36 -11.31 -21.30
CA GLY A 45 2.16 -9.85 -21.40
C GLY A 45 0.73 -9.47 -21.75
N LEU A 46 0.09 -10.22 -22.67
CA LEU A 46 -1.29 -10.00 -23.06
C LEU A 46 -2.27 -10.34 -21.94
N GLN A 47 -2.07 -11.45 -21.23
CA GLN A 47 -2.87 -11.88 -20.09
C GLN A 47 -2.75 -10.88 -18.93
N LYS A 48 -1.55 -10.38 -18.65
CA LYS A 48 -1.31 -9.35 -17.65
C LYS A 48 -2.01 -8.03 -18.01
N ALA A 49 -1.86 -7.56 -19.25
CA ALA A 49 -2.53 -6.35 -19.72
C ALA A 49 -4.06 -6.47 -19.70
N LEU A 50 -4.61 -7.63 -20.05
CA LEU A 50 -6.05 -7.92 -19.95
C LEU A 50 -6.53 -7.92 -18.49
N LYS A 51 -5.74 -8.49 -17.58
CA LYS A 51 -6.02 -8.50 -16.14
C LYS A 51 -6.02 -7.10 -15.55
N ASP A 52 -5.00 -6.30 -15.86
CA ASP A 52 -4.89 -4.92 -15.38
C ASP A 52 -6.08 -4.08 -15.90
N LYS A 53 -6.44 -4.21 -17.17
CA LYS A 53 -7.60 -3.51 -17.75
C LYS A 53 -8.92 -3.93 -17.09
N LEU A 54 -9.10 -5.23 -16.83
CA LEU A 54 -10.29 -5.73 -16.14
C LEU A 54 -10.39 -5.15 -14.72
N PHE A 55 -9.28 -5.06 -14.00
CA PHE A 55 -9.25 -4.49 -12.64
C PHE A 55 -9.68 -3.02 -12.63
N HIS A 56 -9.22 -2.23 -13.60
CA HIS A 56 -9.65 -0.83 -13.76
C HIS A 56 -11.15 -0.72 -14.04
N LEU A 57 -11.68 -1.51 -14.98
CA LEU A 57 -13.11 -1.50 -15.32
C LEU A 57 -13.97 -1.93 -14.13
N LEU A 58 -13.55 -2.96 -13.39
CA LEU A 58 -14.23 -3.38 -12.16
C LEU A 58 -14.24 -2.27 -11.11
N ALA A 59 -13.10 -1.62 -10.89
CA ALA A 59 -13.00 -0.52 -9.95
C ALA A 59 -13.89 0.66 -10.37
N GLU A 60 -14.03 0.94 -11.67
CA GLU A 60 -14.95 1.97 -12.17
C GLU A 60 -16.42 1.62 -11.99
N CYS A 61 -16.79 0.38 -12.28
CA CYS A 61 -18.15 -0.11 -12.05
C CYS A 61 -18.50 0.01 -10.57
N LEU A 62 -17.64 -0.47 -9.67
CA LEU A 62 -17.81 -0.37 -8.23
C LEU A 62 -17.75 1.08 -7.72
N GLY A 63 -16.97 1.94 -8.37
CA GLY A 63 -16.93 3.37 -8.07
C GLY A 63 -18.12 4.17 -8.56
N SER A 64 -19.05 3.54 -9.30
CA SER A 64 -20.25 4.17 -9.85
C SER A 64 -21.53 3.78 -9.10
N VAL A 65 -21.45 2.80 -8.19
CA VAL A 65 -22.55 2.46 -7.28
C VAL A 65 -22.54 3.39 -6.06
N THR A 66 -23.61 3.39 -5.26
CA THR A 66 -23.66 4.16 -4.01
C THR A 66 -22.78 3.52 -2.94
N ASP A 67 -22.39 4.29 -1.92
CA ASP A 67 -21.57 3.79 -0.82
C ASP A 67 -22.22 2.59 -0.11
N GLU A 68 -23.55 2.59 0.06
CA GLU A 68 -24.25 1.46 0.68
C GLU A 68 -24.14 0.18 -0.16
N VAL A 69 -24.30 0.30 -1.48
CA VAL A 69 -24.17 -0.85 -2.39
C VAL A 69 -22.72 -1.31 -2.48
N PHE A 70 -21.76 -0.39 -2.44
CA PHE A 70 -20.35 -0.73 -2.38
C PHE A 70 -19.99 -1.50 -1.10
N ASP A 71 -20.46 -1.03 0.05
CA ASP A 71 -20.23 -1.68 1.33
C ASP A 71 -20.86 -3.08 1.36
N ASP A 72 -22.09 -3.24 0.87
CA ASP A 72 -22.77 -4.53 0.75
C ASP A 72 -22.02 -5.51 -0.17
N LEU A 73 -21.56 -5.04 -1.34
CA LEU A 73 -20.82 -5.88 -2.29
C LEU A 73 -19.44 -6.28 -1.78
N THR A 74 -18.84 -5.46 -0.92
CA THR A 74 -17.45 -5.62 -0.47
C THR A 74 -17.32 -6.07 0.99
N GLU A 75 -18.43 -6.42 1.65
CA GLU A 75 -18.46 -6.82 3.05
C GLU A 75 -17.50 -7.99 3.36
N ASN A 76 -17.41 -8.96 2.45
CA ASN A 76 -16.68 -10.22 2.63
C ASN A 76 -15.60 -10.47 1.56
N ASP A 77 -15.16 -9.42 0.86
CA ASP A 77 -14.24 -9.54 -0.29
C ASP A 77 -12.78 -9.86 0.07
N PHE A 78 -12.47 -10.03 1.37
CA PHE A 78 -11.16 -10.46 1.87
C PHE A 78 -11.15 -11.89 2.43
N VAL A 79 -12.25 -12.64 2.31
CA VAL A 79 -12.40 -14.00 2.86
C VAL A 79 -11.77 -15.07 1.95
N GLU A 80 -11.60 -14.78 0.67
CA GLU A 80 -11.05 -15.67 -0.36
C GLU A 80 -9.57 -15.36 -0.69
N ASP A 81 -8.87 -16.26 -1.37
CA ASP A 81 -7.44 -16.14 -1.75
C ASP A 81 -7.13 -14.97 -2.72
N ASN A 82 -8.12 -14.12 -3.03
CA ASN A 82 -8.03 -13.01 -3.99
C ASN A 82 -8.07 -11.62 -3.32
N TYR A 83 -7.38 -11.46 -2.19
CA TYR A 83 -7.28 -10.19 -1.46
C TYR A 83 -6.65 -9.04 -2.30
N PHE A 84 -5.85 -9.36 -3.33
CA PHE A 84 -5.20 -8.35 -4.16
C PHE A 84 -6.20 -7.51 -4.95
N LEU A 85 -7.22 -8.13 -5.56
CA LEU A 85 -8.25 -7.38 -6.31
C LEU A 85 -9.01 -6.42 -5.40
N SER A 86 -9.38 -6.88 -4.21
CA SER A 86 -10.06 -6.08 -3.19
C SER A 86 -9.20 -4.88 -2.76
N CYS A 87 -7.90 -5.10 -2.53
CA CYS A 87 -6.95 -4.02 -2.33
C CYS A 87 -6.87 -3.08 -3.54
N PHE A 88 -6.81 -3.61 -4.76
CA PHE A 88 -6.69 -2.82 -5.99
C PHE A 88 -7.87 -1.88 -6.16
N VAL A 89 -9.11 -2.38 -6.05
CA VAL A 89 -10.34 -1.58 -6.18
C VAL A 89 -10.33 -0.44 -5.17
N ARG A 90 -10.05 -0.74 -3.89
CA ARG A 90 -10.03 0.28 -2.83
C ARG A 90 -8.94 1.32 -3.05
N CYS A 91 -7.74 0.89 -3.42
CA CYS A 91 -6.64 1.78 -3.75
C CYS A 91 -6.98 2.67 -4.95
N TYR A 92 -7.58 2.13 -6.01
CA TYR A 92 -8.03 2.88 -7.19
C TYR A 92 -9.10 3.91 -6.82
N LEU A 93 -10.16 3.54 -6.10
CA LEU A 93 -11.21 4.49 -5.72
C LEU A 93 -10.68 5.61 -4.83
N LEU A 94 -9.73 5.27 -3.98
CA LEU A 94 -9.00 6.21 -3.16
C LEU A 94 -8.15 7.14 -4.03
N THR A 95 -7.37 6.67 -5.01
CA THR A 95 -6.59 7.58 -5.89
C THR A 95 -7.48 8.53 -6.69
N GLN A 96 -8.70 8.11 -7.04
CA GLN A 96 -9.70 8.95 -7.70
C GLN A 96 -10.37 9.98 -6.77
N GLY A 97 -10.04 10.01 -5.47
CA GLY A 97 -10.66 10.94 -4.52
C GLY A 97 -12.10 10.59 -4.13
N ARG A 98 -12.57 9.38 -4.45
CA ARG A 98 -13.95 8.95 -4.20
C ARG A 98 -14.13 8.33 -2.81
N GLN A 99 -13.06 7.90 -2.17
CA GLN A 99 -13.07 7.21 -0.88
C GLN A 99 -12.06 7.83 0.10
N PRO A 100 -12.29 7.75 1.43
CA PRO A 100 -11.38 8.30 2.42
C PRO A 100 -10.15 7.42 2.64
N ILE A 101 -9.05 8.01 3.13
CA ILE A 101 -7.80 7.29 3.41
C ILE A 101 -7.98 6.11 4.38
N ALA A 102 -8.96 6.20 5.28
CA ALA A 102 -9.30 5.14 6.24
C ALA A 102 -9.67 3.81 5.56
N LEU A 103 -10.06 3.82 4.29
CA LEU A 103 -10.34 2.59 3.52
C LEU A 103 -9.11 1.68 3.42
N LEU A 104 -7.90 2.25 3.49
CA LEU A 104 -6.65 1.47 3.50
C LEU A 104 -6.52 0.58 4.74
N ASN A 105 -7.20 0.89 5.86
CA ASN A 105 -7.09 0.08 7.07
C ASN A 105 -7.54 -1.36 6.80
N ARG A 106 -8.63 -1.55 6.06
CA ARG A 106 -9.08 -2.90 5.66
C ARG A 106 -8.10 -3.60 4.74
N CYS A 107 -7.48 -2.87 3.80
CA CYS A 107 -6.45 -3.43 2.93
C CYS A 107 -5.22 -3.90 3.73
N VAL A 108 -4.79 -3.09 4.71
CA VAL A 108 -3.67 -3.41 5.60
C VAL A 108 -4.01 -4.61 6.47
N ASP A 109 -5.15 -4.60 7.17
CA ASP A 109 -5.59 -5.69 8.03
C ASP A 109 -5.71 -7.02 7.25
N ALA A 110 -6.31 -6.98 6.05
CA ALA A 110 -6.41 -8.14 5.18
C ALA A 110 -5.04 -8.63 4.73
N SER A 111 -4.13 -7.73 4.38
CA SER A 111 -2.76 -8.09 4.01
C SER A 111 -2.06 -8.80 5.18
N LEU A 112 -2.17 -8.26 6.39
CA LEU A 112 -1.48 -8.82 7.56
C LEU A 112 -2.01 -10.20 7.99
N ASN A 113 -3.28 -10.49 7.72
CA ASN A 113 -3.91 -11.76 8.10
C ASN A 113 -3.85 -12.86 7.02
N ASN A 114 -3.31 -12.57 5.83
CA ASN A 114 -3.27 -13.51 4.72
C ASN A 114 -1.88 -14.17 4.53
N PRO A 115 -1.76 -15.52 4.53
CA PRO A 115 -0.49 -16.23 4.36
C PRO A 115 -0.05 -16.22 2.89
N GLY A 116 0.39 -15.07 2.40
CA GLY A 116 0.77 -14.87 1.00
C GLY A 116 0.69 -13.43 0.52
N SER A 117 0.47 -12.48 1.43
CA SER A 117 0.36 -11.04 1.16
C SER A 117 1.68 -10.31 0.93
N ASP A 118 2.79 -10.84 1.42
CA ASP A 118 4.14 -10.30 1.19
C ASP A 118 4.58 -10.56 -0.26
N THR A 119 3.94 -9.84 -1.20
CA THR A 119 4.19 -9.90 -2.63
C THR A 119 4.67 -8.55 -3.14
N PRO A 120 5.62 -8.52 -4.10
CA PRO A 120 6.07 -7.28 -4.72
C PRO A 120 4.92 -6.47 -5.34
N GLU A 121 3.90 -7.13 -5.86
CA GLU A 121 2.74 -6.51 -6.49
C GLU A 121 1.90 -5.74 -5.47
N LEU A 122 1.62 -6.33 -4.31
CA LEU A 122 0.87 -5.67 -3.25
C LEU A 122 1.65 -4.49 -2.65
N HIS A 123 2.96 -4.66 -2.46
CA HIS A 123 3.85 -3.58 -2.06
C HIS A 123 3.78 -2.40 -3.04
N ALA A 124 3.95 -2.67 -4.33
CA ALA A 124 3.89 -1.65 -5.37
C ALA A 124 2.52 -0.94 -5.35
N LEU A 125 1.41 -1.69 -5.26
CA LEU A 125 0.07 -1.14 -5.16
C LEU A 125 -0.05 -0.12 -4.02
N PHE A 126 0.44 -0.45 -2.82
CA PHE A 126 0.46 0.51 -1.71
C PHE A 126 1.33 1.73 -1.98
N TYR A 127 2.51 1.57 -2.59
CA TYR A 127 3.40 2.70 -2.88
C TYR A 127 2.81 3.67 -3.90
N HIS A 128 2.20 3.16 -4.98
CA HIS A 128 1.47 4.00 -5.92
C HIS A 128 0.36 4.76 -5.20
N THR A 129 -0.38 4.07 -4.33
CA THR A 129 -1.49 4.67 -3.58
C THR A 129 -1.02 5.77 -2.63
N PHE A 130 0.04 5.53 -1.85
CA PHE A 130 0.65 6.53 -0.96
C PHE A 130 1.12 7.76 -1.75
N TRP A 131 1.74 7.55 -2.90
CA TRP A 131 2.18 8.65 -3.74
C TRP A 131 0.99 9.45 -4.29
N HIS A 132 -0.06 8.80 -4.78
CA HIS A 132 -1.26 9.49 -5.24
C HIS A 132 -1.96 10.27 -4.12
N ILE A 133 -2.00 9.73 -2.90
CA ILE A 133 -2.51 10.44 -1.72
C ILE A 133 -1.74 11.74 -1.50
N SER A 134 -0.40 11.71 -1.57
CA SER A 134 0.42 12.90 -1.33
C SER A 134 0.29 13.96 -2.43
N GLN A 135 -0.10 13.57 -3.64
CA GLN A 135 -0.38 14.49 -4.74
C GLN A 135 -1.84 14.97 -4.81
N SER A 136 -2.75 14.36 -4.03
CA SER A 136 -4.18 14.61 -4.16
C SER A 136 -4.60 15.95 -3.56
N SER A 137 -5.48 16.68 -4.26
CA SER A 137 -6.15 17.88 -3.74
C SER A 137 -7.46 17.57 -2.99
N ALA A 138 -7.86 16.29 -2.90
CA ALA A 138 -9.09 15.90 -2.23
C ALA A 138 -9.00 16.15 -0.71
N LYS A 139 -10.06 16.74 -0.13
CA LYS A 139 -10.10 17.03 1.31
C LYS A 139 -9.92 15.78 2.17
N SER A 140 -10.44 14.64 1.72
CA SER A 140 -10.29 13.33 2.37
C SER A 140 -8.83 12.84 2.43
N HIS A 141 -7.95 13.37 1.59
CA HIS A 141 -6.50 13.08 1.58
C HIS A 141 -5.66 14.22 2.14
N GLY A 142 -6.28 15.25 2.71
CA GLY A 142 -5.56 16.37 3.31
C GLY A 142 -4.52 15.89 4.33
N VAL A 143 -3.45 16.65 4.51
CA VAL A 143 -2.27 16.19 5.26
C VAL A 143 -2.59 15.80 6.71
N LEU A 144 -3.62 16.41 7.34
CA LEU A 144 -4.09 15.99 8.65
C LEU A 144 -4.62 14.55 8.68
N ASN A 145 -5.33 14.12 7.64
CA ASN A 145 -5.80 12.74 7.53
C ASN A 145 -4.64 11.77 7.27
N GLN A 146 -3.62 12.20 6.52
CA GLN A 146 -2.39 11.43 6.32
C GLN A 146 -1.65 11.24 7.64
N LEU A 147 -1.49 12.31 8.44
CA LEU A 147 -0.87 12.25 9.77
C LEU A 147 -1.63 11.30 10.69
N GLN A 148 -2.96 11.43 10.76
CA GLN A 148 -3.81 10.57 11.59
C GLN A 148 -3.68 9.10 11.18
N TRP A 149 -3.80 8.81 9.89
CA TRP A 149 -3.68 7.45 9.37
C TRP A 149 -2.29 6.85 9.61
N LEU A 150 -1.23 7.65 9.45
CA LEU A 150 0.13 7.21 9.72
C LEU A 150 0.33 6.85 11.20
N LEU A 151 -0.19 7.67 12.12
CA LEU A 151 -0.14 7.38 13.55
C LEU A 151 -0.88 6.07 13.90
N GLU A 152 -2.02 5.81 13.27
CA GLU A 152 -2.75 4.55 13.41
C GLU A 152 -1.91 3.37 12.92
N LEU A 153 -1.29 3.48 11.74
CA LEU A 153 -0.40 2.44 11.20
C LEU A 153 0.82 2.19 12.10
N LEU A 154 1.46 3.23 12.63
CA LEU A 154 2.58 3.11 13.57
C LEU A 154 2.14 2.43 14.87
N GLY A 155 0.95 2.76 15.38
CA GLY A 155 0.35 2.10 16.53
C GLY A 155 0.07 0.62 16.27
N HIS A 156 -0.52 0.30 15.12
CA HIS A 156 -0.85 -1.06 14.72
C HIS A 156 0.40 -1.93 14.57
N THR A 157 1.40 -1.44 13.82
CA THR A 157 2.69 -2.13 13.64
C THR A 157 3.43 -2.34 14.96
N ARG A 158 3.38 -1.37 15.89
CA ARG A 158 3.92 -1.53 17.25
C ARG A 158 3.20 -2.62 18.03
N ASN A 159 1.88 -2.64 17.98
CA ASN A 159 1.09 -3.63 18.70
C ASN A 159 1.32 -5.04 18.14
N LEU A 160 1.55 -5.18 16.82
CA LEU A 160 1.98 -6.44 16.22
C LEU A 160 3.37 -6.88 16.68
N ALA A 161 4.36 -5.99 16.62
CA ALA A 161 5.75 -6.28 17.02
C ALA A 161 5.89 -6.63 18.51
N THR A 162 5.00 -6.10 19.35
CA THR A 162 4.97 -6.38 20.79
C THR A 162 4.08 -7.57 21.17
N GLY A 163 3.30 -8.10 20.23
CA GLY A 163 2.37 -9.20 20.47
C GLY A 163 1.06 -8.79 21.15
N ALA A 164 0.77 -7.49 21.25
CA ALA A 164 -0.49 -6.98 21.79
C ALA A 164 -1.70 -7.23 20.87
N ILE A 165 -1.46 -7.40 19.56
CA ILE A 165 -2.45 -7.88 18.59
C ILE A 165 -2.12 -9.31 18.18
N THR A 166 -3.09 -10.21 18.30
CA THR A 166 -3.01 -11.58 17.80
C THR A 166 -3.41 -11.64 16.34
N LEU A 167 -2.47 -12.08 15.49
CA LEU A 167 -2.72 -12.45 14.09
C LEU A 167 -3.55 -13.73 14.00
N SER A 168 -4.29 -13.88 12.89
CA SER A 168 -5.02 -15.10 12.54
C SER A 168 -4.14 -16.37 12.65
N ASP A 169 -4.73 -17.47 13.12
CA ASP A 169 -4.06 -18.78 13.23
C ASP A 169 -3.56 -19.33 11.88
N LYS A 170 -4.09 -18.81 10.77
CA LYS A 170 -3.63 -19.17 9.41
C LYS A 170 -2.21 -18.65 9.12
N VAL A 171 -1.76 -17.59 9.82
CA VAL A 171 -0.46 -16.96 9.59
C VAL A 171 0.65 -17.82 10.18
N LYS A 172 1.39 -18.49 9.30
CA LYS A 172 2.50 -19.38 9.68
C LYS A 172 3.76 -18.62 10.09
N ASP A 173 4.04 -17.48 9.46
CA ASP A 173 5.26 -16.70 9.68
C ASP A 173 4.91 -15.29 10.18
N LYS A 174 4.67 -15.20 11.49
CA LYS A 174 4.33 -13.92 12.15
C LYS A 174 5.45 -12.89 11.99
N LYS A 175 6.71 -13.34 11.93
CA LYS A 175 7.87 -12.46 11.79
C LYS A 175 7.83 -11.72 10.45
N LYS A 176 7.61 -12.44 9.34
CA LYS A 176 7.45 -11.82 8.02
C LYS A 176 6.27 -10.85 7.93
N VAL A 177 5.17 -11.16 8.61
CA VAL A 177 4.02 -10.24 8.67
C VAL A 177 4.39 -8.92 9.36
N VAL A 178 5.15 -8.98 10.45
CA VAL A 178 5.63 -7.76 11.11
C VAL A 178 6.64 -7.02 10.23
N GLU A 179 7.56 -7.72 9.57
CA GLU A 179 8.48 -7.13 8.60
C GLU A 179 7.74 -6.42 7.46
N PHE A 180 6.69 -7.03 6.91
CA PHE A 180 5.81 -6.42 5.90
C PHE A 180 5.17 -5.13 6.43
N ALA A 181 4.61 -5.15 7.65
CA ALA A 181 4.00 -3.98 8.28
C ALA A 181 5.01 -2.84 8.47
N ILE A 182 6.23 -3.17 8.92
CA ILE A 182 7.33 -2.21 9.11
C ILE A 182 7.75 -1.59 7.77
N LYS A 183 7.90 -2.40 6.71
CA LYS A 183 8.20 -1.92 5.35
C LYS A 183 7.11 -0.97 4.84
N LEU A 184 5.84 -1.27 5.13
CA LEU A 184 4.72 -0.44 4.71
C LEU A 184 4.73 0.93 5.41
N ALA A 185 4.97 0.95 6.72
CA ALA A 185 5.10 2.20 7.48
C ALA A 185 6.30 3.04 7.00
N ALA A 186 7.46 2.39 6.79
CA ALA A 186 8.65 3.04 6.26
C ALA A 186 8.42 3.65 4.87
N ALA A 187 7.68 2.94 3.99
CA ALA A 187 7.30 3.45 2.68
C ALA A 187 6.37 4.65 2.77
N ALA A 188 5.33 4.60 3.60
CA ALA A 188 4.41 5.73 3.80
C ALA A 188 5.15 6.98 4.27
N ILE A 189 6.02 6.85 5.29
CA ILE A 189 6.87 7.96 5.76
C ILE A 189 7.73 8.48 4.61
N SER A 190 8.49 7.61 3.95
CA SER A 190 9.41 8.03 2.88
C SER A 190 8.70 8.76 1.75
N ILE A 191 7.52 8.27 1.36
CA ILE A 191 6.74 8.81 0.25
C ILE A 191 6.11 10.16 0.59
N TRP A 192 5.67 10.35 1.82
CA TRP A 192 4.95 11.54 2.24
C TRP A 192 5.87 12.68 2.71
N THR A 193 7.06 12.37 3.20
CA THR A 193 8.02 13.38 3.67
C THR A 193 8.98 13.88 2.58
N SER A 194 8.96 13.28 1.39
CA SER A 194 9.87 13.63 0.30
C SER A 194 9.21 13.53 -1.07
N SER A 195 9.34 14.58 -1.87
CA SER A 195 8.84 14.62 -3.26
C SER A 195 9.65 13.75 -4.22
N SER A 196 10.90 13.40 -3.90
CA SER A 196 11.78 12.59 -4.76
C SER A 196 11.63 11.08 -4.56
N SER A 197 10.94 10.66 -3.50
CA SER A 197 10.73 9.27 -3.12
C SER A 197 10.03 8.45 -4.20
N GLY A 198 9.08 9.02 -4.94
CA GLY A 198 8.30 8.30 -5.96
C GLY A 198 9.17 7.60 -7.02
N LEU A 199 10.32 8.19 -7.36
CA LEU A 199 11.29 7.59 -8.29
C LEU A 199 11.96 6.34 -7.70
N VAL A 200 12.35 6.41 -6.43
CA VAL A 200 12.98 5.28 -5.72
C VAL A 200 12.02 4.14 -5.52
N TYR A 201 10.74 4.44 -5.24
CA TYR A 201 9.68 3.44 -5.15
C TYR A 201 9.13 3.00 -6.51
N ASN A 202 9.69 3.51 -7.61
CA ASN A 202 9.34 3.16 -8.98
C ASN A 202 7.84 3.37 -9.29
N VAL A 203 7.29 4.46 -8.75
CA VAL A 203 5.88 4.82 -8.92
C VAL A 203 5.64 5.26 -10.35
N ASN A 204 4.71 4.58 -11.01
CA ASN A 204 4.07 4.96 -12.26
C ASN A 204 2.79 5.75 -11.94
N PRO A 205 2.73 7.06 -12.25
CA PRO A 205 1.56 7.90 -11.98
C PRO A 205 0.29 7.49 -12.75
N ASN A 206 0.41 6.67 -13.80
CA ASN A 206 -0.74 6.22 -14.59
C ASN A 206 -1.29 4.86 -14.13
N TYR A 207 -0.64 4.18 -13.18
CA TYR A 207 -1.01 2.80 -12.82
C TYR A 207 -2.39 2.69 -12.15
N LEU A 208 -2.78 3.68 -11.35
CA LEU A 208 -4.09 3.72 -10.67
C LEU A 208 -5.00 4.80 -11.25
N MET A 209 -4.74 5.22 -12.49
CA MET A 209 -5.51 6.23 -13.19
C MET A 209 -6.13 5.60 -14.43
N ASN A 210 -7.43 5.79 -14.64
CA ASN A 210 -8.03 5.56 -15.95
C ASN A 210 -7.78 6.76 -16.88
N THR A 211 -6.53 7.17 -17.00
CA THR A 211 -6.11 7.94 -18.16
C THR A 211 -5.96 6.92 -19.25
N CYS A 212 -7.01 6.66 -20.05
CA CYS A 212 -6.90 5.86 -21.26
C CYS A 212 -5.80 6.50 -22.11
N PRO A 213 -4.54 6.00 -22.12
CA PRO A 213 -3.60 6.51 -23.06
C PRO A 213 -4.15 5.94 -24.36
N SER A 214 -4.31 6.75 -25.40
CA SER A 214 -4.16 6.21 -26.74
C SER A 214 -2.82 5.50 -26.73
N PHE A 215 -2.81 4.18 -26.44
CA PHE A 215 -1.62 3.42 -26.08
C PHE A 215 -0.57 3.73 -27.12
N PRO A 216 0.46 4.55 -26.80
CA PRO A 216 1.61 4.61 -27.68
C PRO A 216 2.18 3.21 -27.58
N GLU A 217 2.24 2.51 -28.71
CA GLU A 217 2.79 1.16 -28.79
C GLU A 217 4.10 1.11 -27.97
N GLY A 218 4.09 0.39 -26.84
CA GLY A 218 5.30 0.18 -26.02
C GLY A 218 5.32 0.75 -24.59
N HIS A 219 4.29 1.45 -24.09
CA HIS A 219 4.24 1.79 -22.66
C HIS A 219 3.68 0.63 -21.81
N ASP A 220 4.55 0.01 -21.03
CA ASP A 220 4.21 -1.05 -20.10
C ASP A 220 3.51 -0.44 -18.86
N LEU A 221 2.19 -0.59 -18.75
CA LEU A 221 1.39 -0.17 -17.58
C LEU A 221 1.59 -1.14 -16.38
N THR A 222 2.73 -1.80 -16.31
CA THR A 222 2.95 -2.82 -15.31
C THR A 222 3.29 -2.20 -13.97
N LEU A 223 2.91 -2.90 -12.91
CA LEU A 223 3.48 -2.73 -11.58
C LEU A 223 5.00 -2.85 -11.70
N SER A 224 5.66 -1.70 -11.66
CA SER A 224 7.10 -1.60 -11.70
C SER A 224 7.60 -1.86 -10.29
N ARG A 225 8.37 -2.94 -10.10
CA ARG A 225 8.85 -3.32 -8.76
C ARG A 225 9.82 -2.28 -8.24
N CYS A 226 9.71 -1.93 -6.96
CA CYS A 226 10.73 -1.12 -6.29
C CYS A 226 12.09 -1.85 -6.42
N PRO A 227 13.18 -1.17 -6.84
CA PRO A 227 14.50 -1.78 -7.02
C PRO A 227 15.12 -2.32 -5.71
N GLY A 228 14.59 -1.95 -4.54
CA GLY A 228 15.04 -2.41 -3.23
C GLY A 228 13.92 -2.50 -2.20
N SER A 229 14.26 -2.89 -0.98
CA SER A 229 13.32 -2.86 0.15
C SER A 229 13.07 -1.40 0.56
N PRO A 230 11.84 -1.01 0.95
CA PRO A 230 11.58 0.31 1.53
C PRO A 230 12.52 0.69 2.66
N LEU A 231 12.93 -0.31 3.44
CA LEU A 231 13.85 -0.13 4.57
C LEU A 231 15.27 0.23 4.16
N ASP A 232 15.69 -0.10 2.94
CA ASP A 232 17.03 0.23 2.45
C ASP A 232 17.16 1.75 2.23
N PHE A 233 16.06 2.40 1.83
CA PHE A 233 16.02 3.83 1.53
C PHE A 233 15.48 4.68 2.68
N PHE A 234 14.75 4.06 3.61
CA PHE A 234 14.12 4.75 4.73
C PHE A 234 15.05 5.70 5.51
N PRO A 235 16.32 5.35 5.81
CA PRO A 235 17.25 6.27 6.49
C PRO A 235 17.46 7.60 5.77
N SER A 236 17.39 7.62 4.44
CA SER A 236 17.59 8.82 3.64
C SER A 236 16.39 9.77 3.63
N TYR A 237 15.20 9.28 3.99
CA TYR A 237 13.95 10.05 3.93
C TYR A 237 13.38 10.41 5.30
N VAL A 238 13.86 9.76 6.37
CA VAL A 238 13.36 9.97 7.73
C VAL A 238 13.58 11.40 8.23
N SER A 239 14.62 12.09 7.77
CA SER A 239 14.87 13.51 8.10
C SER A 239 13.84 14.46 7.49
N GLY A 240 13.07 14.03 6.48
CA GLY A 240 11.94 14.81 5.97
C GLY A 240 10.85 15.05 7.03
N LEU A 241 10.86 14.31 8.13
CA LEU A 241 10.02 14.56 9.30
C LEU A 241 10.35 15.88 10.01
N GLU A 242 11.46 16.57 9.71
CA GLU A 242 11.74 17.92 10.25
C GLU A 242 10.82 19.00 9.70
N GLY A 243 10.28 18.81 8.50
CA GLY A 243 9.41 19.78 7.86
C GLY A 243 7.99 19.72 8.39
N GLU A 244 7.32 20.87 8.49
CA GLU A 244 5.87 20.89 8.67
C GLU A 244 5.17 20.25 7.45
N PRO A 245 4.06 19.50 7.68
CA PRO A 245 3.42 19.26 8.97
C PRO A 245 3.90 17.98 9.68
N TRP A 246 4.95 17.33 9.18
CA TRP A 246 5.43 16.02 9.63
C TRP A 246 6.22 16.06 10.95
N SER A 247 6.80 17.22 11.27
CA SER A 247 7.44 17.53 12.57
C SER A 247 6.60 17.10 13.77
N GLN A 248 5.28 17.23 13.67
CA GLN A 248 4.33 16.92 14.73
C GLN A 248 4.32 15.44 15.14
N ILE A 249 4.72 14.54 14.24
CA ILE A 249 4.77 13.09 14.51
C ILE A 249 6.20 12.57 14.65
N SER A 250 7.23 13.41 14.49
CA SER A 250 8.64 13.02 14.59
C SER A 250 8.97 12.28 15.90
N PRO A 251 8.44 12.67 17.08
CA PRO A 251 8.71 11.94 18.32
C PRO A 251 8.05 10.56 18.36
N LYS A 252 6.88 10.43 17.73
CA LYS A 252 6.16 9.14 17.64
C LYS A 252 6.86 8.18 16.70
N VAL A 253 7.45 8.67 15.61
CA VAL A 253 8.28 7.85 14.71
C VAL A 253 9.56 7.41 15.41
N MET A 254 10.19 8.28 16.20
CA MET A 254 11.37 7.94 17.00
C MET A 254 11.05 6.85 18.04
N ASP A 255 9.96 7.02 18.80
CA ASP A 255 9.47 6.01 19.75
C ASP A 255 9.07 4.69 19.05
N TRP A 256 8.59 4.75 17.82
CA TRP A 256 8.28 3.56 17.03
C TRP A 256 9.55 2.84 16.55
N LEU A 257 10.52 3.58 16.02
CA LEU A 257 11.82 3.06 15.57
C LEU A 257 12.57 2.34 16.69
N ALA A 258 12.57 2.93 17.89
CA ALA A 258 13.05 2.35 19.13
C ALA A 258 12.56 0.91 19.35
N VAL A 259 11.24 0.73 19.28
CA VAL A 259 10.58 -0.54 19.53
C VAL A 259 10.88 -1.53 18.41
N MET A 260 10.78 -1.09 17.14
CA MET A 260 11.07 -1.96 15.99
C MET A 260 12.52 -2.45 16.02
N HIS A 261 13.48 -1.55 16.24
CA HIS A 261 14.91 -1.89 16.30
C HIS A 261 15.18 -2.97 17.37
N ARG A 262 14.53 -2.86 18.53
CA ARG A 262 14.71 -3.83 19.61
C ARG A 262 14.03 -5.18 19.36
N LYS A 263 12.80 -5.16 18.84
CA LYS A 263 12.01 -6.39 18.63
C LYS A 263 12.37 -7.13 17.35
N HIS A 264 12.98 -6.43 16.38
CA HIS A 264 13.33 -6.93 15.04
C HIS A 264 14.83 -6.70 14.73
N PRO A 265 15.74 -7.39 15.43
CA PRO A 265 17.18 -7.19 15.26
C PRO A 265 17.68 -7.52 13.84
N GLU A 266 16.97 -8.37 13.09
CA GLU A 266 17.26 -8.65 11.68
C GLU A 266 17.15 -7.42 10.77
N LEU A 267 16.34 -6.43 11.15
CA LEU A 267 16.17 -5.16 10.42
C LEU A 267 17.05 -4.04 11.00
N SER A 268 17.88 -4.34 12.01
CA SER A 268 18.65 -3.36 12.78
C SER A 268 19.49 -2.42 11.93
N PRO A 269 20.22 -2.83 10.87
CA PRO A 269 21.05 -1.91 10.10
C PRO A 269 20.27 -0.71 9.54
N SER A 270 19.11 -0.98 8.91
CA SER A 270 18.24 0.05 8.36
C SER A 270 17.54 0.86 9.44
N LEU A 271 17.00 0.19 10.47
CA LEU A 271 16.28 0.88 11.55
C LEU A 271 17.20 1.78 12.38
N SER A 272 18.41 1.30 12.69
CA SER A 272 19.45 2.07 13.41
C SER A 272 19.92 3.27 12.59
N ALA A 273 20.15 3.08 11.29
CA ALA A 273 20.51 4.19 10.40
C ALA A 273 19.41 5.26 10.33
N ALA A 274 18.15 4.86 10.27
CA ALA A 274 17.01 5.79 10.31
C ALA A 274 16.88 6.48 11.68
N GLU A 275 17.09 5.75 12.78
CA GLU A 275 17.13 6.31 14.12
C GLU A 275 18.21 7.39 14.21
N ILE A 276 19.44 7.11 13.77
CA ILE A 276 20.57 8.06 13.69
C ILE A 276 20.19 9.27 12.83
N GLY A 277 19.58 9.06 11.67
CA GLY A 277 19.10 10.13 10.79
C GLY A 277 18.17 11.09 11.53
N LEU A 278 17.22 10.57 12.31
CA LEU A 278 16.37 11.39 13.18
C LEU A 278 17.13 12.07 14.32
N LYS A 279 18.16 11.44 14.91
CA LYS A 279 18.91 12.07 16.01
C LYS A 279 19.58 13.38 15.62
N HIS A 280 19.94 13.51 14.34
CA HIS A 280 20.62 14.68 13.82
C HIS A 280 19.69 15.83 13.46
N THR A 281 18.38 15.62 13.55
CA THR A 281 17.37 16.65 13.30
C THR A 281 17.33 17.70 14.41
N SER A 282 16.81 18.88 14.08
CA SER A 282 16.72 19.98 15.05
C SER A 282 15.92 19.65 16.32
N ASP A 283 14.91 18.77 16.21
CA ASP A 283 14.06 18.31 17.32
C ASP A 283 14.80 17.42 18.32
N PHE A 284 15.70 16.56 17.83
CA PHE A 284 16.38 15.54 18.64
C PHE A 284 17.85 15.85 18.92
N ARG A 285 18.43 16.89 18.31
CA ARG A 285 19.84 17.23 18.54
C ARG A 285 20.16 17.71 19.96
N ARG A 286 19.16 18.11 20.77
CA ARG A 286 19.35 18.60 22.15
C ARG A 286 19.54 17.45 23.14
N ALA A 287 20.57 17.54 23.99
CA ALA A 287 20.89 16.52 24.98
C ALA A 287 19.74 16.20 25.97
N ALA A 288 18.92 17.19 26.33
CA ALA A 288 17.78 16.99 27.23
C ALA A 288 16.69 16.09 26.63
N THR A 289 16.48 16.16 25.30
CA THR A 289 15.55 15.29 24.59
C THR A 289 15.98 13.82 24.71
N TRP A 290 17.29 13.55 24.73
CA TRP A 290 17.83 12.21 24.91
C TRP A 290 17.62 11.65 26.30
N THR A 291 17.72 12.47 27.34
CA THR A 291 17.51 12.00 28.71
C THR A 291 16.06 11.54 28.93
N ASP A 292 15.07 12.26 28.39
CA ASP A 292 13.65 11.86 28.42
C ASP A 292 13.40 10.62 27.54
N ILE A 293 13.95 10.60 26.33
CA ILE A 293 13.84 9.44 25.43
C ILE A 293 14.44 8.18 26.07
N LEU A 294 15.65 8.25 26.63
CA LEU A 294 16.31 7.11 27.29
C LEU A 294 15.51 6.60 28.50
N GLN A 295 14.92 7.49 29.30
CA GLN A 295 14.02 7.09 30.38
C GLN A 295 12.79 6.34 29.86
N ARG A 296 12.23 6.74 28.70
CA ARG A 296 11.14 5.99 28.05
C ARG A 296 11.62 4.65 27.49
N TYR A 297 12.81 4.58 26.90
CA TYR A 297 13.43 3.32 26.45
C TYR A 297 13.61 2.32 27.60
N GLU A 298 14.07 2.79 28.76
CA GLU A 298 14.22 1.98 29.97
C GLU A 298 12.87 1.50 30.49
N ALA A 299 11.83 2.34 30.49
CA ALA A 299 10.47 1.94 30.87
C ALA A 299 9.89 0.87 29.93
N ILE A 300 10.13 0.99 28.62
CA ILE A 300 9.75 -0.03 27.62
C ILE A 300 10.58 -1.31 27.80
N ALA A 301 11.74 -1.26 28.46
CA ALA A 301 12.58 -2.44 28.69
C ALA A 301 12.11 -3.39 29.77
N VAL A 302 11.28 -2.88 30.68
CA VAL A 302 10.76 -3.62 31.83
C VAL A 302 9.36 -4.19 31.53
N ALA A 303 8.74 -3.79 30.41
CA ALA A 303 7.43 -4.26 29.92
C ALA A 303 7.56 -5.29 28.79
#